data_AF-A0AAW5SC84-F1
#
_entry.id   AF-A0AAW5SC84-F1
#
_cell.length_a   1.000
_cell.length_b   1.000
_cell.length_c   1.000
_cell.angle_alpha   90.00
_cell.angle_beta   90.00
_cell.angle_gamma   90.00
#
_symmetry.space_group_name_H-M   'P 1'
#
loop_
_entity.id
_entity.type
_entity.pdbx_description
1 polymer ?
#
loop_
_entity_poly.entity_id
_entity_poly.type
_entity_poly.pdbx_seq_one_letter_code
_entity_poly.pdbx_strand_id
1 'polypeptide(L)'
;MIAGVAATTALAVSVAGCGSNNKSQPSTSKTGSATSSTSATSPAAAPPSSPAPATPNEYAKLLIQASDINAPVAFTGAPPTDNPNGQPGVSTTFKDEDGSHAIKITIGIYDDPGAATNELNAAKGQQGAVVKDPSTQPSNIGSGGTMLMGNAPDRSKGVVVLLFTEGKALATLEFDGPTDTLAPPEFVNDVGQKQDAAIKKGLGG
;
A
#
# COMPACT_ATOMS: atom_id res chain seq x y z
N MET A 1 39.50 -37.08 -17.17
CA MET A 1 38.88 -37.87 -16.09
C MET A 1 37.37 -37.74 -16.23
N ILE A 2 36.66 -38.86 -16.35
CA ILE A 2 35.21 -38.98 -16.61
C ILE A 2 34.51 -39.30 -15.27
N ALA A 3 33.33 -38.71 -15.01
CA ALA A 3 32.19 -39.23 -14.20
C ALA A 3 31.16 -38.07 -14.04
N GLY A 4 29.87 -38.10 -14.43
CA GLY A 4 28.76 -39.05 -14.11
C GLY A 4 28.19 -38.67 -12.73
N VAL A 5 26.91 -38.26 -12.49
CA VAL A 5 25.62 -38.96 -12.68
C VAL A 5 24.44 -37.97 -12.49
N ALA A 6 23.29 -38.23 -13.13
CA ALA A 6 22.03 -37.47 -13.09
C ALA A 6 21.01 -37.95 -12.03
N ALA A 7 20.04 -37.11 -11.63
CA ALA A 7 18.68 -37.54 -11.23
C ALA A 7 17.68 -36.36 -11.20
N THR A 8 16.55 -36.54 -11.88
CA THR A 8 15.34 -35.68 -11.92
C THR A 8 14.32 -36.13 -10.88
N THR A 9 13.57 -35.20 -10.28
CA THR A 9 12.30 -35.52 -9.59
C THR A 9 11.26 -34.45 -9.88
N ALA A 10 10.10 -34.89 -10.41
CA ALA A 10 8.89 -34.10 -10.60
C ALA A 10 7.88 -34.50 -9.52
N LEU A 11 7.13 -33.54 -8.99
CA LEU A 11 6.06 -33.77 -8.02
C LEU A 11 4.73 -33.29 -8.64
N ALA A 12 3.83 -34.23 -8.88
CA ALA A 12 2.43 -34.00 -9.23
C ALA A 12 1.55 -34.45 -8.06
N VAL A 13 0.52 -33.67 -7.75
CA VAL A 13 -0.50 -34.01 -6.74
C VAL A 13 -1.88 -34.01 -7.38
N SER A 14 -2.54 -35.17 -7.35
CA SER A 14 -3.92 -35.41 -7.78
C SER A 14 -4.78 -35.64 -6.55
N VAL A 15 -5.96 -35.03 -6.47
CA VAL A 15 -6.97 -35.32 -5.44
C VAL A 15 -8.14 -36.05 -6.08
N ALA A 16 -8.48 -37.22 -5.55
CA ALA A 16 -9.61 -38.05 -5.95
C ALA A 16 -10.85 -37.77 -5.08
N GLY A 17 -12.04 -37.92 -5.65
CA GLY A 17 -13.31 -37.98 -4.92
C GLY A 17 -14.37 -38.71 -5.75
N CYS A 18 -14.62 -39.97 -5.42
CA CYS A 18 -15.65 -40.86 -5.98
C CYS A 18 -16.74 -41.15 -4.93
N GLY A 19 -17.97 -41.34 -5.38
CA GLY A 19 -19.07 -42.01 -4.64
C GLY A 19 -20.44 -41.60 -5.23
N SER A 20 -21.39 -42.46 -5.59
CA SER A 20 -21.56 -43.91 -5.43
C SER A 20 -22.58 -44.43 -6.45
N ASN A 21 -22.38 -45.65 -6.97
CA ASN A 21 -23.34 -46.41 -7.77
C ASN A 21 -24.45 -47.02 -6.90
N ASN A 22 -25.72 -46.80 -7.24
CA ASN A 22 -26.84 -47.64 -6.78
C ASN A 22 -27.51 -48.33 -7.98
N LYS A 23 -27.60 -49.67 -7.91
CA LYS A 23 -28.31 -50.53 -8.87
C LYS A 23 -29.82 -50.44 -8.65
N SER A 24 -30.61 -50.42 -9.73
CA SER A 24 -31.76 -51.32 -10.01
C SER A 24 -32.51 -50.90 -11.30
N GLN A 25 -32.90 -51.90 -12.09
CA GLN A 25 -33.72 -51.85 -13.32
C GLN A 25 -35.13 -52.42 -12.99
N PRO A 26 -36.10 -52.54 -13.93
CA PRO A 26 -36.88 -51.59 -14.74
C PRO A 26 -38.36 -51.49 -14.28
N SER A 27 -39.18 -50.61 -14.90
CA SER A 27 -40.53 -50.95 -15.45
C SER A 27 -41.25 -49.77 -16.13
N THR A 28 -41.71 -50.04 -17.36
CA THR A 28 -42.99 -49.68 -18.02
C THR A 28 -43.58 -48.24 -18.00
N SER A 29 -43.75 -47.72 -19.23
CA SER A 29 -44.97 -47.17 -19.85
C SER A 29 -45.68 -45.91 -19.28
N LYS A 30 -45.82 -44.91 -20.18
CA LYS A 30 -47.08 -44.25 -20.63
C LYS A 30 -47.18 -42.71 -20.46
N THR A 31 -47.36 -42.05 -21.61
CA THR A 31 -48.20 -40.87 -21.99
C THR A 31 -48.41 -39.68 -21.03
N GLY A 32 -48.25 -38.46 -21.57
CA GLY A 32 -48.95 -37.23 -21.12
C GLY A 32 -48.14 -35.95 -21.34
N SER A 33 -48.22 -35.32 -22.52
CA SER A 33 -48.87 -34.01 -22.77
C SER A 33 -48.65 -32.89 -21.73
N ALA A 34 -47.91 -31.87 -22.18
CA ALA A 34 -48.08 -30.42 -22.02
C ALA A 34 -48.37 -29.79 -20.64
N THR A 35 -47.46 -28.92 -20.17
CA THR A 35 -47.78 -27.52 -19.82
C THR A 35 -46.51 -26.68 -19.66
N SER A 36 -46.53 -25.48 -20.22
CA SER A 36 -45.49 -24.45 -20.07
C SER A 36 -45.47 -23.88 -18.65
N SER A 37 -44.29 -23.64 -18.09
CA SER A 37 -44.10 -22.61 -17.05
C SER A 37 -42.63 -22.17 -16.99
N THR A 38 -42.47 -20.86 -16.99
CA THR A 38 -41.24 -20.07 -16.85
C THR A 38 -40.71 -20.10 -15.41
N SER A 39 -39.45 -19.65 -15.25
CA SER A 39 -38.72 -19.38 -13.98
C SER A 39 -37.94 -20.60 -13.45
N ALA A 40 -36.68 -20.53 -13.02
CA ALA A 40 -35.87 -19.43 -12.54
C ALA A 40 -34.38 -19.67 -12.85
N THR A 41 -33.70 -18.67 -13.38
CA THR A 41 -32.24 -18.63 -13.42
C THR A 41 -31.72 -18.18 -12.06
N SER A 42 -30.98 -19.06 -11.39
CA SER A 42 -30.26 -18.77 -10.15
C SER A 42 -29.33 -17.56 -10.31
N PRO A 43 -29.12 -16.74 -9.26
CA PRO A 43 -28.18 -15.63 -9.32
C PRO A 43 -26.77 -16.19 -9.45
N ALA A 44 -26.09 -15.84 -10.54
CA ALA A 44 -24.66 -16.05 -10.67
C ALA A 44 -23.95 -15.21 -9.60
N ALA A 45 -23.05 -15.86 -8.86
CA ALA A 45 -22.18 -15.21 -7.89
C ALA A 45 -21.43 -14.06 -8.57
N ALA A 46 -21.50 -12.87 -7.96
CA ALA A 46 -20.69 -11.74 -8.37
C ALA A 46 -19.20 -12.11 -8.22
N PRO A 47 -18.34 -11.82 -9.22
CA PRO A 47 -16.91 -12.00 -9.06
C PRO A 47 -16.39 -11.11 -7.92
N PRO A 48 -15.31 -11.49 -7.23
CA PRO A 48 -14.67 -10.59 -6.26
C PRO A 48 -14.32 -9.28 -6.97
N SER A 49 -14.74 -8.16 -6.40
CA SER A 49 -14.37 -6.83 -6.87
C SER A 49 -12.86 -6.71 -6.84
N SER A 50 -12.21 -6.90 -7.99
CA SER A 50 -10.85 -6.40 -8.18
C SER A 50 -10.88 -4.90 -7.92
N PRO A 51 -9.92 -4.32 -7.16
CA PRO A 51 -9.86 -2.89 -6.99
C PRO A 51 -9.87 -2.26 -8.39
N ALA A 52 -10.87 -1.43 -8.65
CA ALA A 52 -10.97 -0.73 -9.91
C ALA A 52 -9.67 0.08 -10.08
N PRO A 53 -9.06 0.10 -11.28
CA PRO A 53 -7.91 0.96 -11.51
C PRO A 53 -8.33 2.39 -11.18
N ALA A 54 -7.68 2.96 -10.18
CA ALA A 54 -7.76 4.36 -9.84
C ALA A 54 -7.63 5.18 -11.12
N THR A 55 -8.61 6.05 -11.41
CA THR A 55 -8.40 7.07 -12.46
C THR A 55 -7.09 7.79 -12.15
N PRO A 56 -6.20 8.03 -13.12
CA PRO A 56 -4.91 8.65 -12.86
C PRO A 56 -5.13 9.93 -12.04
N ASN A 57 -4.46 10.06 -10.90
CA ASN A 57 -4.55 11.15 -9.92
C ASN A 57 -5.79 11.23 -9.01
N GLU A 58 -6.62 10.19 -8.84
CA GLU A 58 -7.75 10.30 -7.89
C GLU A 58 -7.30 10.59 -6.44
N TYR A 59 -6.11 10.09 -6.09
CA TYR A 59 -5.49 10.24 -4.79
C TYR A 59 -4.54 11.45 -4.71
N ALA A 60 -4.24 12.13 -5.83
CA ALA A 60 -3.37 13.31 -5.82
C ALA A 60 -3.92 14.45 -4.93
N LYS A 61 -5.25 14.51 -4.74
CA LYS A 61 -5.91 15.43 -3.80
C LYS A 61 -5.54 15.20 -2.32
N LEU A 62 -4.98 14.03 -1.99
CA LEU A 62 -4.49 13.70 -0.66
C LEU A 62 -3.13 14.31 -0.39
N LEU A 63 -2.36 14.67 -1.42
CA LEU A 63 -1.04 15.26 -1.27
C LEU A 63 -1.14 16.75 -0.96
N ILE A 64 -0.29 17.22 -0.05
CA ILE A 64 0.00 18.65 0.08
C ILE A 64 0.64 19.19 -1.19
N GLN A 65 0.58 20.50 -1.39
CA GLN A 65 1.29 21.17 -2.47
C GLN A 65 2.61 21.75 -1.97
N ALA A 66 3.52 22.07 -2.90
CA ALA A 66 4.79 22.72 -2.54
C ALA A 66 4.57 24.05 -1.79
N SER A 67 3.52 24.78 -2.15
CA SER A 67 3.12 26.03 -1.50
C SER A 67 2.65 25.85 -0.05
N ASP A 68 2.30 24.63 0.36
CA ASP A 68 1.92 24.32 1.74
C ASP A 68 3.16 24.06 2.62
N ILE A 69 4.36 23.92 2.04
CA ILE A 69 5.58 23.64 2.81
C ILE A 69 6.15 24.96 3.35
N ASN A 70 6.06 25.15 4.67
CA ASN A 70 6.64 26.32 5.34
C ASN A 70 8.12 26.07 5.62
N ALA A 71 8.99 26.43 4.67
CA ALA A 71 10.43 26.33 4.83
C ALA A 71 11.12 27.68 4.53
N PRO A 72 12.35 27.90 5.06
CA PRO A 72 13.15 29.07 4.69
C PRO A 72 13.55 29.09 3.21
N VAL A 73 13.52 27.93 2.56
CA VAL A 73 13.85 27.72 1.15
C VAL A 73 12.60 27.29 0.38
N ALA A 74 12.54 27.64 -0.90
CA ALA A 74 11.45 27.22 -1.77
C ALA A 74 11.61 25.73 -2.15
N PHE A 75 10.50 24.99 -2.12
CA PHE A 75 10.44 23.62 -2.62
C PHE A 75 9.68 23.59 -3.96
N THR A 76 10.09 22.69 -4.85
CA THR A 76 9.39 22.39 -6.10
C THR A 76 8.90 20.95 -6.07
N GLY A 77 7.64 20.73 -6.44
CA GLY A 77 7.01 19.41 -6.44
C GLY A 77 7.14 18.71 -7.78
N ALA A 78 7.56 17.44 -7.76
CA ALA A 78 7.48 16.56 -8.92
C ALA A 78 6.01 16.15 -9.18
N PRO A 79 5.66 15.79 -10.43
CA PRO A 79 4.35 15.25 -10.74
C PRO A 79 4.01 14.06 -9.82
N PRO A 80 2.79 13.99 -9.26
CA PRO A 80 2.36 12.84 -8.49
C PRO A 80 2.46 11.56 -9.32
N THR A 81 2.87 10.48 -8.67
CA THR A 81 2.93 9.13 -9.23
C THR A 81 1.81 8.30 -8.62
N ASP A 82 0.98 7.70 -9.47
CA ASP A 82 -0.10 6.83 -9.05
C ASP A 82 0.40 5.44 -8.64
N ASN A 83 -0.25 4.88 -7.64
CA ASN A 83 -0.07 3.51 -7.15
C ASN A 83 1.40 3.14 -6.84
N PRO A 84 2.06 3.88 -5.91
CA PRO A 84 3.45 3.60 -5.56
C PRO A 84 3.60 2.17 -5.01
N ASN A 85 4.69 1.51 -5.40
CA ASN A 85 4.97 0.11 -5.04
C ASN A 85 3.90 -0.91 -5.47
N GLY A 86 3.06 -0.56 -6.45
CA GLY A 86 1.96 -1.41 -6.91
C GLY A 86 0.75 -1.45 -5.97
N GLN A 87 0.70 -0.61 -4.94
CA GLN A 87 -0.44 -0.48 -4.05
C GLN A 87 -1.30 0.74 -4.41
N PRO A 88 -2.63 0.69 -4.24
CA PRO A 88 -3.50 1.84 -4.42
C PRO A 88 -3.00 3.05 -3.63
N GLY A 89 -2.87 4.21 -4.27
CA GLY A 89 -2.39 5.41 -3.58
C GLY A 89 -1.65 6.39 -4.49
N VAL A 90 -0.85 7.25 -3.88
CA VAL A 90 -0.11 8.29 -4.59
C VAL A 90 1.21 8.59 -3.89
N SER A 91 2.23 8.95 -4.66
CA SER A 91 3.46 9.53 -4.12
C SER A 91 3.86 10.80 -4.86
N THR A 92 4.61 11.68 -4.19
CA THR A 92 5.27 12.82 -4.81
C THR A 92 6.60 13.08 -4.11
N THR A 93 7.44 13.90 -4.72
CA THR A 93 8.70 14.34 -4.14
C THR A 93 8.83 15.83 -4.32
N PHE A 94 9.08 16.53 -3.23
CA PHE A 94 9.46 17.93 -3.21
C PHE A 94 10.97 18.03 -3.07
N LYS A 95 11.60 18.94 -3.80
CA LYS A 95 13.04 19.20 -3.68
C LYS A 95 13.29 20.70 -3.61
N ASP A 96 14.31 21.10 -2.87
CA ASP A 96 14.81 22.48 -2.94
C ASP A 96 15.55 22.73 -4.27
N GLU A 97 15.88 24.00 -4.54
CA GLU A 97 16.50 24.44 -5.79
C GLU A 97 17.86 23.78 -6.03
N ASP A 98 18.64 23.57 -4.95
CA ASP A 98 19.96 22.95 -4.98
C ASP A 98 19.92 21.41 -4.90
N GLY A 99 18.74 20.82 -4.65
CA GLY A 99 18.55 19.37 -4.48
C GLY A 99 19.20 18.78 -3.23
N SER A 100 19.63 19.61 -2.29
CA SER A 100 20.25 19.20 -1.02
C SER A 100 19.21 18.70 -0.01
N HIS A 101 17.97 19.14 -0.15
CA HIS A 101 16.84 18.74 0.67
C HIS A 101 15.72 18.17 -0.19
N ALA A 102 15.22 17.00 0.18
CA ALA A 102 14.08 16.39 -0.50
C ALA A 102 13.05 15.87 0.50
N ILE A 103 11.78 16.00 0.15
CA ILE A 103 10.64 15.52 0.95
C ILE A 103 9.86 14.59 0.06
N LYS A 104 9.96 13.28 0.31
CA LYS A 104 9.18 12.27 -0.40
C LYS A 104 7.94 11.96 0.43
N ILE A 105 6.78 12.11 -0.19
CA ILE A 105 5.51 11.75 0.43
C ILE A 105 4.95 10.57 -0.32
N THR A 106 4.65 9.50 0.39
CA THR A 106 4.00 8.31 -0.14
C THR A 106 2.76 8.04 0.69
N ILE A 107 1.61 7.96 0.03
CA ILE A 107 0.32 7.65 0.64
C ILE A 107 -0.17 6.35 0.02
N GLY A 108 -0.26 5.29 0.83
CA GLY A 108 -0.90 4.03 0.47
C GLY A 108 -2.34 4.01 0.97
N ILE A 109 -3.25 3.45 0.18
CA ILE A 109 -4.66 3.28 0.49
C ILE A 109 -4.94 1.79 0.63
N TYR A 110 -5.46 1.40 1.79
CA TYR A 110 -5.76 0.02 2.14
C TYR A 110 -7.26 -0.23 2.13
N ASP A 111 -7.64 -1.50 2.20
CA ASP A 111 -9.04 -1.91 2.24
C ASP A 111 -9.78 -1.35 3.47
N ASP A 112 -9.10 -1.30 4.62
CA ASP A 112 -9.66 -0.83 5.88
C ASP A 112 -8.58 -0.21 6.81
N PRO A 113 -8.98 0.51 7.89
CA PRO A 113 -8.05 1.12 8.83
C PRO A 113 -7.15 0.14 9.59
N GLY A 114 -7.61 -1.09 9.82
CA GLY A 114 -6.83 -2.16 10.42
C GLY A 114 -5.71 -2.62 9.48
N ALA A 115 -6.01 -2.77 8.19
CA ALA A 115 -5.00 -3.05 7.17
C ALA A 115 -3.93 -1.96 7.08
N ALA A 116 -4.33 -0.67 7.09
CA ALA A 116 -3.38 0.45 7.14
C ALA A 116 -2.50 0.42 8.39
N THR A 117 -3.07 0.08 9.56
CA THR A 117 -2.34 -0.06 10.82
C THR A 117 -1.36 -1.24 10.80
N ASN A 118 -1.74 -2.35 10.17
CA ASN A 118 -0.83 -3.50 9.98
C ASN A 118 0.35 -3.10 9.10
N GLU A 119 0.10 -2.38 8.00
CA GLU A 119 1.17 -1.91 7.14
C GLU A 119 2.05 -0.86 7.83
N LEU A 120 1.49 0.04 8.65
CA LEU A 120 2.28 0.95 9.49
C LEU A 120 3.29 0.18 10.36
N ASN A 121 2.85 -0.90 11.01
CA ASN A 121 3.71 -1.74 11.84
C ASN A 121 4.76 -2.50 11.00
N ALA A 122 4.38 -3.00 9.83
CA ALA A 122 5.32 -3.61 8.89
C ALA A 122 6.38 -2.61 8.42
N ALA A 123 5.96 -1.41 8.02
CA ALA A 123 6.81 -0.32 7.57
C ALA A 123 7.81 0.09 8.66
N LYS A 124 7.41 0.14 9.94
CA LYS A 124 8.34 0.36 11.07
C LYS A 124 9.47 -0.68 11.13
N GLY A 125 9.17 -1.94 10.82
CA GLY A 125 10.16 -3.02 10.75
C GLY A 125 11.09 -2.95 9.53
N GLN A 126 10.66 -2.30 8.43
CA GLN A 126 11.44 -2.19 7.19
C GLN A 126 12.41 -0.99 7.18
N GLN A 127 12.41 -0.14 8.22
CA GLN A 127 13.17 1.11 8.23
C GLN A 127 14.69 0.90 8.20
N GLY A 128 15.19 -0.28 8.55
CA GLY A 128 16.61 -0.61 8.42
C GLY A 128 17.17 -0.54 6.99
N ALA A 129 16.30 -0.57 5.97
CA ALA A 129 16.69 -0.37 4.56
C ALA A 129 16.91 1.10 4.21
N VAL A 130 16.30 2.02 4.96
CA VAL A 130 16.27 3.46 4.65
C VAL A 130 17.14 4.27 5.64
N VAL A 131 17.22 3.81 6.90
CA VAL A 131 17.95 4.47 7.97
C VAL A 131 18.78 3.43 8.74
N LYS A 132 20.07 3.71 8.92
CA LYS A 132 20.96 2.89 9.75
C LYS A 132 20.72 3.21 11.23
N ASP A 133 20.42 2.19 12.03
CA ASP A 133 20.18 2.28 13.48
C ASP A 133 19.23 3.45 13.85
N PRO A 134 17.98 3.44 13.33
CA PRO A 134 17.09 4.59 13.47
C PRO A 134 16.72 4.85 14.93
N SER A 135 16.80 6.11 15.33
CA SER A 135 16.19 6.59 16.56
C SER A 135 14.69 6.79 16.33
N THR A 136 13.85 6.18 17.17
CA THR A 136 12.39 6.25 17.04
C THR A 136 11.81 7.18 18.10
N GLN A 137 10.90 8.05 17.69
CA GLN A 137 10.13 8.91 18.61
C GLN A 137 8.64 8.83 18.27
N PRO A 138 7.75 8.76 19.29
CA PRO A 138 6.32 8.84 19.05
C PRO A 138 5.96 10.21 18.47
N SER A 139 4.95 10.23 17.59
CA SER A 139 4.43 11.47 17.00
C SER A 139 2.92 11.55 17.23
N ASN A 140 2.43 12.77 17.47
CA ASN A 140 1.00 13.06 17.63
C ASN A 140 0.26 13.25 16.29
N ILE A 141 0.94 13.00 15.16
CA ILE A 141 0.35 13.10 13.81
C ILE A 141 -0.39 11.81 13.47
N GLY A 142 -1.64 11.95 13.02
CA GLY A 142 -2.52 10.84 12.68
C GLY A 142 -2.68 9.82 13.81
N SER A 143 -2.99 8.59 13.43
CA SER A 143 -3.03 7.44 14.32
C SER A 143 -1.71 6.65 14.25
N GLY A 144 -1.21 6.22 15.41
CA GLY A 144 0.01 5.41 15.51
C GLY A 144 1.31 6.10 15.06
N GLY A 145 1.27 7.43 14.95
CA GLY A 145 2.35 8.29 14.47
C GLY A 145 3.72 7.97 15.08
N THR A 146 4.74 7.92 14.24
CA THR A 146 6.11 7.61 14.63
C THR A 146 7.08 8.32 13.71
N MET A 147 8.07 8.97 14.29
CA MET A 147 9.21 9.53 13.60
C MET A 147 10.42 8.60 13.77
N LEU A 148 11.15 8.40 12.69
CA LEU A 148 12.43 7.73 12.67
C LEU A 148 13.49 8.70 12.17
N MET A 149 14.62 8.74 12.84
CA MET A 149 15.68 9.71 12.57
C MET A 149 17.01 8.98 12.52
N GLY A 150 17.84 9.29 11.53
CA GLY A 150 19.20 8.77 11.44
C GLY A 150 19.82 9.07 10.08
N ASN A 151 20.89 8.37 9.74
CA ASN A 151 21.53 8.51 8.44
C ASN A 151 21.11 7.37 7.51
N ALA A 152 21.14 7.62 6.20
CA ALA A 152 21.02 6.55 5.23
C ALA A 152 22.12 5.48 5.43
N PRO A 153 21.90 4.21 5.05
CA PRO A 153 22.88 3.12 5.23
C PRO A 153 24.23 3.39 4.58
N ASP A 154 24.23 4.12 3.46
CA ASP A 154 25.40 4.58 2.72
C ASP A 154 26.07 5.84 3.32
N ARG A 155 25.51 6.39 4.41
CA ARG A 155 25.90 7.67 5.04
C ARG A 155 25.96 8.86 4.08
N SER A 156 25.23 8.80 2.97
CA SER A 156 25.25 9.87 1.97
C SER A 156 24.27 11.01 2.28
N LYS A 157 23.37 10.81 3.25
CA LYS A 157 22.35 11.78 3.67
C LYS A 157 21.82 11.51 5.07
N GLY A 158 21.34 12.56 5.73
CA GLY A 158 20.48 12.47 6.90
C GLY A 158 19.05 12.19 6.46
N VAL A 159 18.34 11.34 7.18
CA VAL A 159 16.99 10.91 6.85
C VAL A 159 16.11 10.99 8.09
N VAL A 160 14.98 11.67 7.96
CA VAL A 160 13.90 11.64 8.94
C VAL A 160 12.66 11.06 8.25
N VAL A 161 12.07 10.01 8.79
CA VAL A 161 10.85 9.39 8.25
C VAL A 161 9.72 9.54 9.26
N LEU A 162 8.66 10.24 8.91
CA LEU A 162 7.41 10.29 9.66
C LEU A 162 6.42 9.32 9.04
N LEU A 163 5.96 8.35 9.84
CA LEU A 163 4.91 7.40 9.45
C LEU A 163 3.70 7.57 10.35
N PHE A 164 2.52 7.64 9.75
CA PHE A 164 1.26 7.66 10.47
C PHE A 164 0.14 7.10 9.60
N THR A 165 -0.96 6.67 10.22
CA THR A 165 -2.17 6.29 9.49
C THR A 165 -3.29 7.29 9.72
N GLU A 166 -4.17 7.41 8.74
CA GLU A 166 -5.38 8.22 8.84
C GLU A 166 -6.53 7.49 8.13
N GLY A 167 -7.46 6.95 8.93
CA GLY A 167 -8.45 5.99 8.45
C GLY A 167 -7.77 4.81 7.75
N LYS A 168 -8.09 4.60 6.47
CA LYS A 168 -7.52 3.54 5.62
C LYS A 168 -6.26 3.96 4.86
N ALA A 169 -5.71 5.15 5.09
CA ALA A 169 -4.48 5.60 4.47
C ALA A 169 -3.28 5.40 5.40
N LEU A 170 -2.15 4.98 4.83
CA LEU A 170 -0.83 5.07 5.44
C LEU A 170 -0.07 6.19 4.75
N ALA A 171 0.41 7.16 5.52
CA ALA A 171 1.28 8.22 5.04
C ALA A 171 2.70 7.99 5.53
N THR A 172 3.64 8.03 4.60
CA THR A 172 5.09 7.96 4.84
C THR A 172 5.72 9.21 4.25
N LEU A 173 6.25 10.06 5.12
CA LEU A 173 6.96 11.28 4.75
C LEU A 173 8.43 11.10 5.08
N GLU A 174 9.27 11.05 4.05
CA GLU A 174 10.73 10.95 4.18
C GLU A 174 11.36 12.29 3.86
N PHE A 175 12.11 12.83 4.80
CA PHE A 175 12.85 14.07 4.71
C PHE A 175 14.33 13.73 4.58
N ASP A 176 14.84 13.84 3.36
CA ASP A 176 16.25 13.74 3.03
C ASP A 176 16.92 15.09 3.21
N GLY A 177 18.09 15.09 3.84
CA GLY A 177 18.97 16.24 3.94
C GLY A 177 20.44 15.86 3.81
N PRO A 178 21.37 16.82 3.91
CA PRO A 178 22.80 16.54 3.92
C PRO A 178 23.17 15.51 5.01
N THR A 179 24.27 14.78 4.81
CA THR A 179 24.77 13.84 5.84
C THR A 179 24.91 14.53 7.19
N ASP A 180 24.54 13.83 8.26
CA ASP A 180 24.55 14.33 9.65
C ASP A 180 23.68 15.56 9.90
N THR A 181 22.83 15.91 8.93
CA THR A 181 21.85 17.00 9.05
C THR A 181 20.45 16.41 8.98
N LEU A 182 19.76 16.40 10.12
CA LEU A 182 18.39 15.91 10.22
C LEU A 182 17.40 17.07 10.08
N ALA A 183 16.25 16.80 9.47
CA ALA A 183 15.17 17.77 9.40
C ALA A 183 14.70 18.15 10.83
N PRO A 184 14.48 19.45 11.11
CA PRO A 184 14.01 19.89 12.42
C PRO A 184 12.65 19.24 12.77
N PRO A 185 12.45 18.76 14.02
CA PRO A 185 11.19 18.13 14.42
C PRO A 185 9.96 19.02 14.21
N GLU A 186 10.09 20.33 14.48
CA GLU A 186 9.02 21.30 14.26
C GLU A 186 8.61 21.38 12.78
N PHE A 187 9.58 21.30 11.86
CA PHE A 187 9.32 21.30 10.43
C PHE A 187 8.65 20.01 9.97
N VAL A 188 9.15 18.86 10.45
CA VAL A 188 8.56 17.54 10.17
C VAL A 188 7.12 17.48 10.69
N ASN A 189 6.85 18.04 11.87
CA ASN A 189 5.52 18.11 12.45
C ASN A 189 4.59 19.04 11.66
N ASP A 190 5.04 20.23 11.23
CA ASP A 190 4.22 21.15 10.42
C ASP A 190 3.78 20.50 9.10
N VAL A 191 4.74 19.92 8.37
CA VAL A 191 4.45 19.21 7.11
C VAL A 191 3.56 17.99 7.36
N GLY A 192 3.84 17.23 8.43
CA GLY A 192 3.04 16.09 8.86
C GLY A 192 1.58 16.45 9.17
N GLN A 193 1.34 17.54 9.92
CA GLN A 193 -0.02 18.02 10.23
C GLN A 193 -0.79 18.41 8.98
N LYS A 194 -0.13 19.09 8.05
CA LYS A 194 -0.76 19.48 6.77
C LYS A 194 -1.10 18.26 5.93
N GLN A 195 -0.22 17.27 5.92
CA GLN A 195 -0.43 16.03 5.20
C GLN A 195 -1.57 15.19 5.81
N ASP A 196 -1.64 15.11 7.13
CA ASP A 196 -2.76 14.50 7.85
C ASP A 196 -4.10 15.20 7.54
N ALA A 197 -4.13 16.53 7.58
CA ALA A 197 -5.31 17.31 7.24
C ALA A 197 -5.74 17.12 5.77
N ALA A 198 -4.80 17.04 4.83
CA ALA A 198 -5.08 16.77 3.43
C ALA A 198 -5.70 15.39 3.23
N ILE A 199 -5.22 14.37 3.94
CA ILE A 199 -5.77 13.02 3.89
C ILE A 199 -7.19 12.98 4.48
N LYS A 200 -7.40 13.57 5.67
CA LYS A 200 -8.73 13.71 6.28
C LYS A 200 -9.74 14.34 5.33
N LYS A 201 -9.34 15.44 4.70
CA LYS A 201 -10.20 16.16 3.75
C LYS A 201 -10.47 15.34 2.49
N GLY A 202 -9.47 14.65 1.94
CA GLY A 202 -9.62 13.94 0.66
C GLY A 202 -10.28 12.57 0.76
N LEU A 203 -10.27 11.93 1.94
CA LEU A 203 -11.00 10.67 2.19
C LEU A 203 -12.42 10.86 2.72
N GLY A 204 -12.84 12.11 2.95
CA GLY A 204 -14.21 12.44 3.35
C GLY A 204 -14.46 12.25 4.84
N GLY A 205 -13.56 12.81 5.67
CA GLY A 205 -13.53 12.68 7.13
C GLY A 205 -14.83 12.89 7.90
#